data_AF-A0A9D5R996-F1
#
_entry.id   AF-A0A9D5R996-F1
#
_cell.length_a   1.000
_cell.length_b   1.000
_cell.length_c   1.000
_cell.angle_alpha   90.00
_cell.angle_beta   90.00
_cell.angle_gamma   90.00
#
_symmetry.space_group_name_H-M   'P 1'
#
loop_
_entity.id
_entity.type
_entity.pdbx_description
1 polymer ?
#
loop_
_entity_poly.entity_id
_entity_poly.type
_entity_poly.pdbx_seq_one_letter_code
_entity_poly.pdbx_strand_id
1 'polypeptide(L)'
;MNAKDDRKCMKGFYRLTKQKYFKDIEMPKRMTEQFNIVDKMEDDGCVYEFMISFYQVGNAISARAEVFSDAFVSFEQDRKLFERLSKVKSITPDELQCLLLELGYTDFSDESEVEM
;
A
#
# COMPACT_ATOMS: atom_id res chain seq x y z
N MET A 1 0.99 23.23 -18.70
CA MET A 1 -0.12 23.78 -17.89
C MET A 1 -0.34 22.80 -16.76
N ASN A 2 0.10 23.13 -15.54
CA ASN A 2 -0.16 22.30 -14.37
C ASN A 2 -1.57 22.65 -13.87
N ALA A 3 -2.55 21.79 -14.14
CA ALA A 3 -3.78 21.84 -13.37
C ALA A 3 -3.38 21.63 -11.92
N LYS A 4 -3.64 22.63 -11.07
CA LYS A 4 -3.59 22.45 -9.62
C LYS A 4 -4.57 21.35 -9.32
N ASP A 5 -4.05 20.26 -8.79
CA ASP A 5 -4.86 19.15 -8.35
C ASP A 5 -5.54 19.60 -7.05
N ASP A 6 -6.68 20.29 -7.17
CA ASP A 6 -7.52 20.74 -6.06
C ASP A 6 -8.25 19.56 -5.39
N ARG A 7 -7.87 18.31 -5.72
CA ARG A 7 -8.37 17.11 -5.05
C ARG A 7 -7.77 17.04 -3.66
N LYS A 8 -8.65 17.08 -2.65
CA LYS A 8 -8.31 16.83 -1.26
C LYS A 8 -8.12 15.32 -1.03
N CYS A 9 -7.12 14.75 -1.70
CA CYS A 9 -6.78 13.35 -1.56
C CYS A 9 -5.60 13.19 -0.60
N MET A 10 -5.68 12.14 0.22
CA MET A 10 -4.65 11.74 1.16
C MET A 10 -4.04 10.43 0.70
N LYS A 11 -2.73 10.48 0.45
CA LYS A 11 -1.94 9.27 0.20
C LYS A 11 -1.74 8.53 1.50
N GLY A 12 -2.04 7.24 1.51
CA GLY A 12 -1.75 6.41 2.66
C GLY A 12 -1.70 4.94 2.35
N PHE A 13 -1.55 4.14 3.39
CA PHE A 13 -1.51 2.70 3.25
C PHE A 13 -2.11 1.99 4.47
N TYR A 14 -2.62 0.79 4.23
CA TYR A 14 -3.00 -0.17 5.25
C TYR A 14 -2.01 -1.34 5.22
N ARG A 15 -1.31 -1.57 6.32
CA ARG A 15 -0.44 -2.72 6.58
C ARG A 15 -1.24 -3.80 7.30
N LEU A 16 -1.64 -4.81 6.54
CA LEU A 16 -2.40 -5.95 7.03
C LEU A 16 -1.41 -7.06 7.41
N THR A 17 -1.28 -7.32 8.70
CA THR A 17 -0.46 -8.42 9.24
C THR A 17 -1.35 -9.55 9.73
N LYS A 18 -0.90 -10.81 9.58
CA LYS A 18 -1.60 -12.01 10.06
C LYS A 18 -2.13 -11.92 11.49
N GLN A 19 -1.48 -11.12 12.34
CA GLN A 19 -1.81 -10.99 13.76
C GLN A 19 -2.96 -10.01 14.04
N LYS A 20 -3.19 -9.00 13.19
CA LYS A 20 -4.04 -7.85 13.55
C LYS A 20 -5.41 -7.80 12.86
N TYR A 21 -5.52 -8.26 11.60
CA TYR A 21 -6.71 -8.00 10.77
C TYR A 21 -7.45 -9.23 10.24
N PHE A 22 -7.00 -10.45 10.56
CA PHE A 22 -7.43 -11.66 9.83
C PHE A 22 -8.27 -12.65 10.65
N LYS A 23 -9.11 -12.17 11.58
CA LYS A 23 -10.09 -13.08 12.20
C LYS A 23 -11.13 -13.60 11.19
N ASP A 24 -11.44 -12.83 10.15
CA ASP A 24 -12.57 -13.10 9.25
C ASP A 24 -12.20 -13.24 7.74
N ILE A 25 -10.93 -13.11 7.36
CA ILE A 25 -10.47 -13.22 5.95
C ILE A 25 -9.36 -14.28 5.83
N GLU A 26 -9.60 -15.31 5.02
CA GLU A 26 -8.62 -16.37 4.77
C GLU A 26 -7.50 -15.87 3.82
N MET A 27 -6.27 -15.71 4.33
CA MET A 27 -5.13 -15.37 3.48
C MET A 27 -4.70 -16.55 2.61
N PRO A 28 -4.30 -16.30 1.35
CA PRO A 28 -3.49 -17.21 0.57
C PRO A 28 -2.37 -17.86 1.38
N LYS A 29 -2.26 -19.18 1.26
CA LYS A 29 -1.24 -19.98 1.95
C LYS A 29 0.14 -19.38 1.71
N ARG A 30 0.88 -19.11 2.80
CA ARG A 30 2.22 -18.51 2.87
C ARG A 30 2.31 -16.99 2.72
N MET A 31 1.22 -16.26 2.49
CA MET A 31 1.28 -14.79 2.62
C MET A 31 1.56 -14.42 4.09
N THR A 32 2.48 -13.50 4.34
CA THR A 32 2.84 -13.05 5.69
C THR A 32 2.22 -11.70 6.01
N GLU A 33 2.23 -10.80 5.03
CA GLU A 33 1.77 -9.41 5.15
C GLU A 33 1.29 -8.88 3.80
N GLN A 34 0.45 -7.85 3.84
CA GLN A 34 -0.03 -7.13 2.66
C GLN A 34 -0.08 -5.64 2.96
N PHE A 35 0.32 -4.82 1.98
CA PHE A 35 0.15 -3.37 2.01
C PHE A 35 -0.86 -2.98 0.95
N ASN A 36 -1.95 -2.33 1.35
CA ASN A 36 -2.86 -1.67 0.41
C ASN A 36 -2.46 -0.20 0.37
N ILE A 37 -1.94 0.25 -0.75
CA ILE A 37 -1.48 1.62 -0.96
C ILE A 37 -2.59 2.36 -1.70
N VAL A 38 -3.07 3.44 -1.11
CA VAL A 38 -4.28 4.16 -1.55
C VAL A 38 -4.03 5.65 -1.71
N ASP A 39 -4.80 6.25 -2.60
CA ASP A 39 -5.02 7.69 -2.65
C ASP A 39 -6.49 7.97 -2.36
N LYS A 40 -6.76 8.34 -1.11
CA LYS A 40 -8.09 8.37 -0.51
C LYS A 40 -8.68 9.77 -0.56
N MET A 41 -9.91 9.90 -1.00
CA MET A 41 -10.69 11.15 -0.92
C MET A 41 -11.24 11.36 0.50
N GLU A 42 -11.61 12.60 0.85
CA GLU A 42 -12.22 12.92 2.15
C GLU A 42 -13.55 12.18 2.42
N ASP A 43 -14.24 11.71 1.37
CA ASP A 43 -15.55 11.02 1.44
C ASP A 43 -15.43 9.49 1.42
N ASP A 44 -14.25 8.96 1.77
CA ASP A 44 -13.89 7.54 1.69
C ASP A 44 -13.85 6.96 0.26
N GLY A 45 -14.00 7.78 -0.77
CA GLY A 45 -13.69 7.39 -2.15
C GLY A 45 -12.21 7.04 -2.31
N CYS A 46 -11.89 6.10 -3.20
CA CYS A 46 -10.51 5.74 -3.54
C CYS A 46 -10.23 6.14 -5.00
N VAL A 47 -9.24 7.01 -5.22
CA VAL A 47 -8.81 7.40 -6.58
C VAL A 47 -8.07 6.25 -7.25
N TYR A 48 -7.22 5.58 -6.48
CA TYR A 48 -6.56 4.34 -6.88
C TYR A 48 -6.16 3.53 -5.66
N GLU A 49 -6.11 2.22 -5.87
CA GLU A 49 -5.54 1.27 -4.93
C GLU A 49 -4.55 0.39 -5.69
N PHE A 50 -3.43 0.06 -5.07
CA PHE A 50 -2.66 -1.10 -5.48
C PHE A 50 -2.08 -1.79 -4.25
N MET A 51 -1.83 -3.09 -4.37
CA MET A 51 -1.41 -3.91 -3.25
C MET A 51 -0.01 -4.46 -3.46
N ILE A 52 0.76 -4.55 -2.37
CA ILE A 52 2.02 -5.28 -2.31
C ILE A 52 1.89 -6.36 -1.26
N SER A 53 1.90 -7.61 -1.72
CA SER A 53 1.72 -8.81 -0.90
C SER A 53 3.05 -9.52 -0.71
N PHE A 54 3.38 -9.91 0.52
CA PHE A 54 4.62 -10.59 0.87
C PHE A 54 4.35 -12.07 1.15
N TYR A 55 5.10 -12.96 0.50
CA TYR A 55 4.96 -14.41 0.61
C TYR A 55 6.24 -15.06 1.11
N GLN A 56 6.10 -16.00 2.04
CA GLN A 56 7.17 -16.89 2.47
C GLN A 56 7.38 -18.01 1.43
N VAL A 57 8.54 -18.04 0.78
CA VAL A 57 8.94 -19.09 -0.17
C VAL A 57 10.21 -19.77 0.34
N GLY A 58 10.04 -20.92 1.00
CA GLY A 58 11.15 -21.58 1.71
C GLY A 58 11.64 -20.69 2.86
N ASN A 59 12.92 -20.30 2.82
CA ASN A 59 13.53 -19.37 3.79
C ASN A 59 13.56 -17.91 3.29
N ALA A 60 13.00 -17.60 2.12
CA ALA A 60 13.00 -16.27 1.54
C ALA A 60 11.61 -15.60 1.60
N ILE A 61 11.61 -14.27 1.59
CA ILE A 61 10.41 -13.45 1.44
C ILE A 61 10.38 -12.92 0.00
N SER A 62 9.24 -13.08 -0.67
CA SER A 62 9.01 -12.57 -2.02
C SER A 62 7.85 -11.57 -2.00
N ALA A 63 8.07 -10.38 -2.53
CA ALA A 63 7.02 -9.38 -2.73
C ALA A 63 6.35 -9.57 -4.10
N ARG A 64 5.04 -9.37 -4.17
CA ARG A 64 4.26 -9.30 -5.41
C ARG A 64 3.40 -8.05 -5.38
N ALA A 65 3.53 -7.21 -6.40
CA ALA A 65 2.65 -6.07 -6.60
C ALA A 65 1.47 -6.46 -7.50
N GLU A 66 0.26 -6.08 -7.10
CA GLU A 66 -0.95 -6.20 -7.91
C GLU A 66 -1.55 -4.81 -8.07
N VAL A 67 -1.67 -4.37 -9.32
CA VAL A 67 -2.15 -3.03 -9.68
C VAL A 67 -3.47 -3.20 -10.42
N PHE A 68 -4.53 -2.55 -9.94
CA PHE A 68 -5.84 -2.59 -10.57
C PHE A 68 -5.88 -1.70 -11.83
N SER A 69 -6.80 -1.97 -12.76
CA SER A 69 -6.82 -1.33 -14.09
C SER A 69 -7.01 0.19 -14.06
N ASP A 70 -7.69 0.68 -13.05
CA ASP A 70 -7.89 2.10 -12.73
C ASP A 70 -6.67 2.74 -12.08
N ALA A 71 -5.85 1.95 -11.37
CA ALA A 71 -4.64 2.41 -10.71
C ALA A 71 -3.47 2.68 -11.67
N PHE A 72 -3.58 2.48 -12.98
CA PHE A 72 -2.52 2.89 -13.91
C PHE A 72 -2.28 4.42 -13.91
N VAL A 73 -3.30 5.20 -13.57
CA VAL A 73 -3.19 6.65 -13.36
C VAL A 73 -2.21 6.99 -12.22
N SER A 74 -2.03 6.08 -11.26
CA SER A 74 -1.11 6.25 -10.13
C SER A 74 0.37 6.21 -10.55
N PHE A 75 0.73 5.59 -11.67
CA PHE A 75 2.15 5.58 -12.11
C PHE A 75 2.65 6.97 -12.49
N GLU A 76 1.78 7.80 -13.08
CA GLU A 76 2.12 9.19 -13.40
C GLU A 76 2.05 10.08 -12.15
N GLN A 77 1.04 9.88 -11.30
CA GLN A 77 0.81 10.69 -10.09
C GLN A 77 1.73 10.33 -8.91
N ASP A 78 2.29 9.12 -8.92
CA ASP A 78 3.18 8.59 -7.88
C ASP A 78 4.48 8.01 -8.43
N ARG A 79 4.97 8.64 -9.49
CA ARG A 79 6.23 8.32 -10.16
C ARG A 79 7.40 8.10 -9.19
N LYS A 80 7.48 8.88 -8.10
CA LYS A 80 8.57 8.76 -7.11
C LYS A 80 8.57 7.40 -6.40
N LEU A 81 7.41 6.87 -6.02
CA LEU A 81 7.31 5.56 -5.38
C LEU A 81 7.78 4.47 -6.34
N PHE A 82 7.27 4.45 -7.57
CA PHE A 82 7.66 3.45 -8.57
C PHE A 82 9.12 3.57 -9.01
N GLU A 83 9.67 4.80 -9.12
CA GLU A 83 11.10 5.02 -9.36
C GLU A 83 11.99 4.51 -8.22
N ARG A 84 11.51 4.54 -6.97
CA ARG A 84 12.22 3.97 -5.82
C ARG A 84 12.10 2.45 -5.83
N LEU A 85 10.90 1.90 -5.96
CA LEU A 85 10.66 0.46 -5.97
C LEU A 85 11.40 -0.25 -7.12
N SER A 86 11.46 0.36 -8.31
CA SER A 86 12.19 -0.20 -9.46
C SER A 86 13.71 -0.35 -9.25
N LYS A 87 14.29 0.34 -8.26
CA LYS A 87 15.71 0.24 -7.91
C LYS A 87 15.98 -0.80 -6.82
N VAL A 88 14.94 -1.34 -6.19
CA VAL A 88 15.06 -2.29 -5.09
C VAL A 88 14.97 -3.71 -5.66
N LYS A 89 15.99 -4.54 -5.39
CA LYS A 89 16.00 -5.95 -5.81
C LYS A 89 15.16 -6.84 -4.91
N SER A 90 15.12 -6.51 -3.63
CA SER A 90 14.34 -7.18 -2.58
C SER A 90 13.99 -6.15 -1.53
N ILE A 91 12.74 -6.11 -1.10
CA ILE A 91 12.27 -5.25 -0.03
C ILE A 91 11.61 -6.13 1.03
N THR A 92 11.83 -5.82 2.29
CA THR A 92 11.09 -6.39 3.42
C THR A 92 9.84 -5.55 3.71
N PRO A 93 8.85 -6.09 4.44
CA PRO A 93 7.69 -5.32 4.86
C PRO A 93 8.04 -4.03 5.62
N ASP A 94 9.01 -4.09 6.54
CA ASP A 94 9.42 -2.92 7.33
C ASP A 94 10.14 -1.87 6.47
N GLU A 95 10.98 -2.29 5.53
CA GLU A 95 11.61 -1.37 4.56
C GLU A 95 10.57 -0.68 3.67
N LEU A 96 9.51 -1.39 3.28
CA LEU A 96 8.41 -0.80 2.52
C LEU A 96 7.65 0.23 3.36
N GLN A 97 7.33 -0.07 4.63
CA GLN A 97 6.68 0.89 5.52
C GLN A 97 7.52 2.16 5.67
N CYS A 98 8.82 2.03 5.96
CA CYS A 98 9.73 3.17 6.07
C CYS A 98 9.75 3.99 4.77
N LEU A 99 9.82 3.34 3.60
CA LEU A 99 9.79 4.02 2.31
C LEU A 99 8.49 4.82 2.09
N LEU A 100 7.34 4.25 2.44
CA LEU A 100 6.05 4.92 2.28
C LEU A 100 5.95 6.15 3.19
N LEU A 101 6.36 6.02 4.46
CA LEU A 101 6.42 7.14 5.40
C LEU A 101 7.39 8.24 4.93
N GLU A 102 8.58 7.87 4.42
CA GLU A 102 9.55 8.80 3.83
C GLU A 102 8.97 9.59 2.64
N LEU A 103 8.08 8.96 1.87
CA LEU A 103 7.41 9.56 0.72
C LEU A 103 6.17 10.38 1.11
N GLY A 104 5.83 10.45 2.40
CA GLY A 104 4.72 11.24 2.92
C GLY A 104 3.36 10.54 2.89
N TYR A 105 3.34 9.21 2.79
CA TYR A 105 2.11 8.43 2.96
C TYR A 105 1.74 8.33 4.44
N THR A 106 0.46 8.43 4.73
CA THR A 106 -0.11 8.19 6.07
C THR A 106 -0.33 6.70 6.31
N ASP A 107 0.04 6.21 7.49
CA ASP A 107 -0.27 4.85 7.93
C ASP A 107 -1.68 4.82 8.53
N PHE A 108 -2.62 4.17 7.85
CA PHE A 108 -4.01 4.02 8.31
C PHE A 108 -4.23 2.72 9.10
N SER A 109 -3.19 1.94 9.35
CA SER A 109 -3.26 0.61 9.97
C SER A 109 -3.58 0.64 11.47
N ASP A 110 -3.76 1.80 12.09
CA ASP A 110 -4.12 1.95 13.50
C ASP A 110 -5.50 2.61 13.69
N GLU A 111 -6.13 3.10 12.63
CA GLU A 111 -7.40 3.84 12.75
C GLU A 111 -8.63 2.94 12.96
N SER A 112 -8.46 1.61 13.02
CA SER A 112 -9.56 0.65 13.21
C SER A 112 -10.02 0.46 14.67
N GLU A 113 -9.61 1.32 15.62
CA GLU A 113 -10.09 1.29 17.02
C GLU A 113 -10.90 2.53 17.43
N VAL A 114 -11.66 3.13 16.50
CA VAL A 114 -12.69 4.13 16.86
C VAL A 114 -14.04 3.77 16.24
N GLU A 115 -14.61 2.65 16.66
CA GLU A 115 -16.07 2.50 16.65
C GLU A 115 -16.59 2.83 18.06
N MET A 116 -17.28 3.98 18.17
CA MET A 116 -18.17 4.30 19.29
C MET A 116 -19.55 3.69 19.07
#